data_AF-A0A520YQZ2-F1
#
_entry.id   AF-A0A520YQZ2-F1
#
_cell.length_a   1.000
_cell.length_b   1.000
_cell.length_c   1.000
_cell.angle_alpha   90.00
_cell.angle_beta   90.00
_cell.angle_gamma   90.00
#
_symmetry.space_group_name_H-M   'P 1'
#
loop_
_entity.id
_entity.type
_entity.pdbx_description
1 polymer ?
#
loop_
_entity_poly.entity_id
_entity_poly.type
_entity_poly.pdbx_seq_one_letter_code
_entity_poly.pdbx_strand_id
1 'polypeptide(L)'
;MSEKKVVTYPGAKSDVRWDGRLCIHVGECGRADNELFVGGRQPWCQPDLVSSNEVVDVVKRCPSGALSYDRKDGGEAEVAEAENTVFVIYNGPLYVRGDLDVDGAAEDMPGVRFRAALCRCGQSKNKPFCDNSHEEAGFKDYGAVGESGEALEAQGGTLKVGRAPNGPLLLSGNFTIVAASGRKSWTGKKAALCRCGQSKNKPFCDGAHKAAGFQAD
;
A
#
# COMPACT_ATOMS: atom_id res chain seq x y z
N MET A 1 -9.10 -4.24 14.31
CA MET A 1 -7.98 -3.30 14.02
C MET A 1 -6.89 -3.55 15.05
N SER A 2 -5.63 -3.68 14.64
CA SER A 2 -4.52 -3.93 15.58
C SER A 2 -4.34 -2.75 16.54
N GLU A 3 -4.09 -3.02 17.83
CA GLU A 3 -3.77 -2.04 18.90
C GLU A 3 -2.40 -1.32 18.72
N LYS A 4 -1.89 -1.25 17.49
CA LYS A 4 -0.60 -0.65 17.18
C LYS A 4 -0.69 0.87 17.25
N LYS A 5 0.33 1.47 17.86
CA LYS A 5 0.39 2.91 18.15
C LYS A 5 0.56 3.73 16.87
N VAL A 6 -0.11 4.87 16.83
CA VAL A 6 0.25 5.99 15.96
C VAL A 6 1.22 6.87 16.73
N VAL A 7 2.33 7.24 16.11
CA VAL A 7 3.37 8.10 16.72
C VAL A 7 3.67 9.27 15.80
N THR A 8 3.68 10.48 16.35
CA THR A 8 4.14 11.68 15.65
C THR A 8 5.51 12.08 16.21
N TYR A 9 6.47 12.28 15.32
CA TYR A 9 7.79 12.81 15.59
C TYR A 9 7.80 14.27 15.18
N PRO A 10 7.72 15.21 16.13
CA PRO A 10 7.66 16.61 15.79
C PRO A 10 9.02 17.11 15.29
N GLY A 11 8.99 18.02 14.33
CA GLY A 11 10.15 18.80 13.91
C GLY A 11 9.80 20.28 13.74
N ALA A 12 10.83 21.13 13.66
CA ALA A 12 10.71 22.56 13.46
C ALA A 12 10.09 22.89 12.09
N LYS A 13 10.52 22.18 11.03
CA LYS A 13 10.05 22.41 9.65
C LYS A 13 9.09 21.35 9.13
N SER A 14 9.08 20.16 9.72
CA SER A 14 8.15 19.09 9.34
C SER A 14 7.93 18.12 10.47
N ASP A 15 6.70 17.64 10.60
CA ASP A 15 6.38 16.50 11.43
C ASP A 15 6.39 15.24 10.59
N VAL A 16 6.82 14.13 11.19
CA VAL A 16 6.74 12.80 10.59
C VAL A 16 5.81 11.96 11.44
N ARG A 17 4.83 11.33 10.81
CA ARG A 17 3.90 10.42 11.47
C ARG A 17 4.17 8.99 11.03
N TRP A 18 4.17 8.08 12.01
CA TRP A 18 4.21 6.64 11.81
C TRP A 18 2.92 6.00 12.32
N ASP A 19 2.21 5.31 11.42
CA ASP A 19 1.03 4.52 11.73
C ASP A 19 1.38 3.03 11.81
N GLY A 20 1.52 2.53 13.03
CA GLY A 20 1.84 1.12 13.27
C GLY A 20 0.79 0.16 12.71
N ARG A 21 -0.48 0.58 12.54
CA ARG A 21 -1.56 -0.26 11.99
C ARG A 21 -1.30 -0.68 10.54
N LEU A 22 -0.56 0.15 9.80
CA LEU A 22 -0.24 -0.04 8.38
C LEU A 22 1.20 -0.52 8.16
N CYS A 23 2.07 -0.42 9.17
CA CYS A 23 3.47 -0.75 9.01
C CYS A 23 3.66 -2.27 8.94
N ILE A 24 4.15 -2.73 7.78
CA ILE A 24 4.54 -4.12 7.50
C ILE A 24 6.07 -4.29 7.52
N HIS A 25 6.80 -3.36 8.12
CA HIS A 25 8.26 -3.42 8.31
C HIS A 25 9.08 -3.75 7.04
N VAL A 26 8.66 -3.25 5.87
CA VAL A 26 9.42 -3.42 4.60
C VAL A 26 10.87 -2.96 4.76
N GLY A 27 11.08 -1.87 5.52
CA GLY A 27 12.41 -1.37 5.88
C GLY A 27 12.94 -0.24 5.00
N GLU A 28 12.18 0.24 4.01
CA GLU A 28 12.62 1.31 3.09
C GLU A 28 13.04 2.60 3.80
N CYS A 29 12.38 2.96 4.91
CA CYS A 29 12.73 4.13 5.70
C CYS A 29 14.12 4.04 6.34
N GLY A 30 14.49 2.86 6.87
CA GLY A 30 15.79 2.64 7.51
C GLY A 30 16.91 2.30 6.53
N ARG A 31 16.58 1.86 5.30
CA ARG A 31 17.58 1.56 4.26
C ARG A 31 18.06 2.78 3.49
N ALA A 32 17.40 3.92 3.66
CA ALA A 32 17.69 5.12 2.89
C ALA A 32 18.96 5.87 3.34
N ASP A 33 19.89 5.20 4.07
CA ASP A 33 21.19 5.69 4.55
C ASP A 33 21.18 7.17 4.93
N ASN A 34 20.34 7.51 5.91
CA ASN A 34 20.06 8.89 6.32
C ASN A 34 19.97 9.03 7.84
N GLU A 35 20.00 10.27 8.30
CA GLU A 35 19.84 10.62 9.71
C GLU A 35 18.38 10.76 10.15
N LEU A 36 17.41 10.60 9.25
CA LEU A 36 15.99 10.69 9.58
C LEU A 36 15.52 9.48 10.39
N PHE A 37 15.82 8.25 9.94
CA PHE A 37 15.39 7.00 10.59
C PHE A 37 16.58 6.10 10.94
N VAL A 38 17.02 6.12 12.20
CA VAL A 38 18.19 5.35 12.66
C VAL A 38 17.79 4.27 13.66
N GLY A 39 17.95 3.01 13.27
CA GLY A 39 17.63 1.86 14.12
C GLY A 39 18.38 1.90 15.45
N GLY A 40 17.68 1.63 16.56
CA GLY A 40 18.25 1.67 17.91
C GLY A 40 18.32 3.07 18.55
N ARG A 41 18.10 4.14 17.78
CA ARG A 41 18.02 5.52 18.30
C ARG A 41 16.68 5.78 19.00
N GLN A 42 16.68 6.61 20.04
CA GLN A 42 15.49 7.08 20.73
C GLN A 42 15.45 8.62 20.76
N PRO A 43 14.49 9.27 20.05
CA PRO A 43 13.51 8.66 19.15
C PRO A 43 14.16 8.10 17.87
N TRP A 44 13.54 7.05 17.32
CA TRP A 44 13.96 6.40 16.08
C TRP A 44 13.97 7.37 14.89
N CYS A 45 12.93 8.21 14.81
CA CYS A 45 12.78 9.25 13.79
C CYS A 45 13.09 10.63 14.37
N GLN A 46 13.92 11.42 13.68
CA GLN A 46 14.27 12.80 14.05
C GLN A 46 14.23 13.71 12.80
N PRO A 47 13.11 14.42 12.55
CA PRO A 47 12.94 15.25 11.35
C PRO A 47 13.95 16.39 11.22
N ASP A 48 14.41 16.95 12.34
CA ASP A 48 15.30 18.12 12.36
C ASP A 48 16.77 17.81 12.03
N LEU A 49 17.15 16.53 11.92
CA LEU A 49 18.51 16.14 11.53
C LEU A 49 18.73 16.11 10.00
N VAL A 50 17.66 16.22 9.23
CA VAL A 50 17.70 16.17 7.77
C VAL A 50 16.99 17.36 7.17
N SER A 51 17.15 17.55 5.86
CA SER A 51 16.36 18.57 5.18
C SER A 51 14.89 18.16 5.09
N SER A 52 14.03 19.16 5.15
CA SER A 52 12.64 19.12 4.73
C SER A 52 12.33 18.26 3.48
N ASN A 53 13.15 18.38 2.43
CA ASN A 53 12.95 17.62 1.19
C ASN A 53 13.36 16.15 1.36
N GLU A 54 14.40 15.90 2.13
CA GLU A 54 14.84 14.54 2.46
C GLU A 54 13.79 13.80 3.30
N VAL A 55 13.08 14.49 4.21
CA VAL A 55 11.89 13.94 4.88
C VAL A 55 10.88 13.45 3.86
N VAL A 56 10.52 14.29 2.90
CA VAL A 56 9.56 13.95 1.84
C VAL A 56 10.05 12.74 1.04
N ASP A 57 11.30 12.74 0.59
CA ASP A 57 11.88 11.70 -0.26
C ASP A 57 11.94 10.34 0.44
N VAL A 58 12.23 10.31 1.74
CA VAL A 58 12.32 9.05 2.51
C VAL A 58 10.93 8.56 2.92
N VAL A 59 10.04 9.44 3.38
CA VAL A 59 8.69 9.07 3.79
C VAL A 59 7.88 8.51 2.61
N LYS A 60 8.01 9.10 1.42
CA LYS A 60 7.31 8.64 0.21
C LYS A 60 7.73 7.26 -0.28
N ARG A 61 8.86 6.71 0.20
CA ARG A 61 9.29 5.33 -0.10
C ARG A 61 8.51 4.29 0.69
N CYS A 62 7.76 4.67 1.73
CA CYS A 62 6.94 3.73 2.50
C CYS A 62 5.77 3.20 1.65
N PRO A 63 5.79 1.93 1.20
CA PRO A 63 4.81 1.43 0.24
C PRO A 63 3.43 1.19 0.87
N SER A 64 3.35 1.07 2.19
CA SER A 64 2.09 0.77 2.89
C SER A 64 1.30 2.02 3.32
N GLY A 65 1.84 3.22 3.10
CA GLY A 65 1.24 4.47 3.60
C GLY A 65 1.38 4.63 5.12
N ALA A 66 2.18 3.80 5.79
CA ALA A 66 2.41 3.87 7.23
C ALA A 66 3.22 5.10 7.66
N LEU A 67 3.95 5.73 6.74
CA LEU A 67 4.63 6.99 6.99
C LEU A 67 3.93 8.11 6.22
N SER A 68 3.73 9.24 6.90
CA SER A 68 3.29 10.50 6.32
C SER A 68 4.06 11.66 6.94
N TYR A 69 3.96 12.84 6.33
CA TYR A 69 4.60 14.05 6.84
C TYR A 69 3.65 15.24 6.75
N ASP A 70 3.86 16.23 7.60
CA ASP A 70 3.19 17.53 7.57
C ASP A 70 4.24 18.63 7.50
N ARG A 71 4.14 19.52 6.50
CA ARG A 71 5.10 20.60 6.24
C ARG A 71 4.70 21.85 7.02
N LYS A 72 5.66 22.46 7.74
CA LYS A 72 5.48 23.71 8.50
C LYS A 72 6.21 24.90 7.88
N ASP A 73 7.05 24.64 6.89
CA ASP A 73 7.89 25.63 6.21
C ASP A 73 7.29 26.13 4.88
N GLY A 74 6.00 25.85 4.64
CA GLY A 74 5.30 26.24 3.43
C GLY A 74 5.59 25.36 2.19
N GLY A 75 6.35 24.28 2.35
CA GLY A 75 6.53 23.29 1.28
C GLY A 75 5.25 22.52 0.94
N GLU A 76 5.23 21.89 -0.23
CA GLU A 76 4.06 21.18 -0.72
C GLU A 76 3.70 19.96 0.14
N ALA A 77 2.40 19.77 0.37
CA ALA A 77 1.86 18.53 0.90
C ALA A 77 2.07 17.38 -0.10
N GLU A 78 1.94 16.15 0.37
CA GLU A 78 2.00 15.00 -0.52
C GLU A 78 0.87 15.06 -1.56
N VAL A 79 1.22 14.78 -2.82
CA VAL A 79 0.28 14.70 -3.94
C VAL A 79 0.34 13.31 -4.56
N ALA A 80 -0.77 12.90 -5.17
CA ALA A 80 -0.89 11.64 -5.88
C ALA A 80 0.07 11.58 -7.08
N GLU A 81 0.51 10.37 -7.41
CA GLU A 81 1.30 10.14 -8.63
C GLU A 81 0.44 10.32 -9.88
N ALA A 82 1.08 10.65 -11.00
CA ALA A 82 0.39 10.87 -12.27
C ALA A 82 -0.32 9.61 -12.81
N GLU A 83 0.08 8.43 -12.37
CA GLU A 83 -0.50 7.14 -12.77
C GLU A 83 -0.84 6.33 -11.51
N ASN A 84 -2.03 5.72 -11.48
CA ASN A 84 -2.33 4.73 -10.45
C ASN A 84 -1.68 3.40 -10.83
N THR A 85 -0.96 2.78 -9.90
CA THR A 85 -0.26 1.53 -10.13
C THR A 85 -0.56 0.50 -9.04
N VAL A 86 -0.60 -0.77 -9.44
CA VAL A 86 -0.75 -1.92 -8.55
C VAL A 86 0.41 -2.87 -8.79
N PHE A 87 1.38 -2.90 -7.88
CA PHE A 87 2.50 -3.85 -7.93
C PHE A 87 2.10 -5.15 -7.26
N VAL A 88 2.25 -6.27 -7.98
CA VAL A 88 2.06 -7.60 -7.42
C VAL A 88 3.38 -8.07 -6.81
N ILE A 89 3.44 -8.15 -5.48
CA ILE A 89 4.66 -8.50 -4.77
C ILE A 89 4.80 -10.02 -4.65
N TYR A 90 5.98 -10.55 -4.96
CA TYR A 90 6.32 -11.97 -4.82
C TYR A 90 5.98 -12.49 -3.41
N ASN A 91 5.15 -13.55 -3.32
CA ASN A 91 4.63 -14.12 -2.07
C ASN A 91 3.98 -13.11 -1.11
N GLY A 92 3.65 -11.92 -1.59
CA GLY A 92 3.36 -10.76 -0.75
C GLY A 92 2.08 -10.02 -1.13
N PRO A 93 1.90 -8.82 -0.59
CA PRO A 93 0.71 -8.00 -0.80
C PRO A 93 0.63 -7.43 -2.23
N LEU A 94 -0.42 -6.64 -2.46
CA LEU A 94 -0.46 -5.66 -3.54
C LEU A 94 0.02 -4.31 -3.00
N TYR A 95 1.02 -3.70 -3.62
CA TYR A 95 1.31 -2.27 -3.35
C TYR A 95 0.55 -1.42 -4.35
N VAL A 96 -0.37 -0.61 -3.85
CA VAL A 96 -1.18 0.31 -4.65
C VAL A 96 -0.65 1.71 -4.43
N ARG A 97 -0.41 2.46 -5.51
CA ARG A 97 0.01 3.87 -5.48
C ARG A 97 -0.90 4.69 -6.40
N GLY A 98 -1.18 5.93 -6.04
CA GLY A 98 -2.08 6.78 -6.84
C GLY A 98 -2.84 7.82 -6.02
N ASP A 99 -4.00 8.25 -6.52
CA ASP A 99 -5.00 9.00 -5.72
C ASP A 99 -6.04 7.99 -5.22
N LEU A 100 -5.88 7.49 -4.00
CA LEU A 100 -6.57 6.30 -3.52
C LEU A 100 -7.77 6.66 -2.64
N ASP A 101 -8.91 6.02 -2.96
CA ASP A 101 -10.11 5.99 -2.12
C ASP A 101 -10.33 4.53 -1.68
N VAL A 102 -9.76 4.17 -0.52
CA VAL A 102 -9.75 2.80 0.00
C VAL A 102 -10.86 2.59 1.01
N ASP A 103 -11.80 1.70 0.68
CA ASP A 103 -12.88 1.32 1.59
C ASP A 103 -12.30 0.68 2.88
N GLY A 104 -12.70 1.23 4.03
CA GLY A 104 -12.24 0.81 5.35
C GLY A 104 -10.97 1.51 5.84
N ALA A 105 -10.40 2.46 5.08
CA ALA A 105 -9.37 3.35 5.58
C ALA A 105 -9.99 4.33 6.61
N ALA A 106 -9.34 4.49 7.76
CA ALA A 106 -9.74 5.50 8.74
C ALA A 106 -9.28 6.89 8.27
N GLU A 107 -10.02 7.95 8.62
CA GLU A 107 -9.67 9.34 8.26
C GLU A 107 -8.27 9.74 8.78
N ASP A 108 -7.84 9.13 9.89
CA ASP A 108 -6.54 9.35 10.47
C ASP A 108 -5.41 8.52 9.83
N MET A 109 -5.61 7.95 8.63
CA MET A 109 -4.60 7.25 7.83
C MET A 109 -4.18 8.05 6.59
N PRO A 110 -3.56 9.25 6.74
CA PRO A 110 -3.35 10.16 5.62
C PRO A 110 -2.48 9.58 4.49
N GLY A 111 -1.53 8.70 4.80
CA GLY A 111 -0.69 8.04 3.79
C GLY A 111 -1.46 7.08 2.88
N VAL A 112 -2.61 6.55 3.32
CA VAL A 112 -3.44 5.61 2.53
C VAL A 112 -4.08 6.29 1.32
N ARG A 113 -4.20 7.63 1.33
CA ARG A 113 -4.64 8.40 0.16
C ARG A 113 -3.67 8.26 -1.02
N PHE A 114 -2.42 7.88 -0.79
CA PHE A 114 -1.40 7.86 -1.83
C PHE A 114 -0.76 6.50 -2.05
N ARG A 115 -0.65 5.70 -0.97
CA ARG A 115 0.03 4.40 -0.98
C ARG A 115 -0.64 3.45 0.00
N ALA A 116 -0.87 2.21 -0.41
CA ALA A 116 -1.39 1.17 0.48
C ALA A 116 -0.82 -0.21 0.15
N ALA A 117 -0.57 -1.00 1.19
CA ALA A 117 -0.26 -2.42 1.06
C ALA A 117 -1.52 -3.24 1.35
N LEU A 118 -2.09 -3.89 0.34
CA LEU A 118 -3.35 -4.62 0.44
C LEU A 118 -3.13 -6.13 0.51
N CYS A 119 -3.93 -6.79 1.35
CA CYS A 119 -3.89 -8.22 1.56
C CYS A 119 -4.27 -8.98 0.28
N ARG A 120 -3.41 -9.92 -0.11
CA ARG A 120 -3.62 -10.83 -1.23
C ARG A 120 -3.66 -12.32 -0.83
N CYS A 121 -3.22 -12.63 0.39
CA CYS A 121 -3.11 -14.00 0.89
C CYS A 121 -4.37 -14.51 1.61
N GLY A 122 -5.31 -13.63 1.98
CA GLY A 122 -6.50 -13.97 2.75
C GLY A 122 -6.34 -14.01 4.27
N GLN A 123 -5.11 -13.96 4.80
CA GLN A 123 -4.85 -14.23 6.23
C GLN A 123 -4.69 -12.97 7.10
N SER A 124 -4.64 -11.78 6.51
CA SER A 124 -4.51 -10.55 7.31
C SER A 124 -5.62 -10.40 8.35
N LYS A 125 -5.28 -9.94 9.54
CA LYS A 125 -6.18 -9.57 10.63
C LYS A 125 -6.55 -8.08 10.58
N ASN A 126 -5.97 -7.33 9.64
CA ASN A 126 -6.21 -5.91 9.39
C ASN A 126 -6.73 -5.63 7.97
N LYS A 127 -7.56 -6.54 7.42
CA LYS A 127 -8.12 -6.40 6.07
C LYS A 127 -8.86 -5.06 5.90
N PRO A 128 -8.77 -4.42 4.73
CA PRO A 128 -8.14 -4.89 3.49
C PRO A 128 -6.61 -4.77 3.47
N PHE A 129 -5.98 -4.17 4.48
CA PHE A 129 -4.54 -3.96 4.53
C PHE A 129 -3.78 -5.26 4.81
N CYS A 130 -2.52 -5.31 4.36
CA CYS A 130 -1.57 -6.34 4.73
C CYS A 130 -1.03 -6.08 6.13
N ASP A 131 -0.79 -7.14 6.90
CA ASP A 131 -0.20 -7.10 8.24
C ASP A 131 0.94 -8.12 8.41
N ASN A 132 1.53 -8.59 7.31
CA ASN A 132 2.52 -9.67 7.21
C ASN A 132 2.05 -11.09 7.53
N SER A 133 0.75 -11.33 7.78
CA SER A 133 0.25 -12.71 7.98
C SER A 133 0.51 -13.67 6.80
N HIS A 134 0.89 -13.15 5.62
CA HIS A 134 1.27 -13.95 4.46
C HIS A 134 2.58 -14.74 4.68
N GLU A 135 3.50 -14.26 5.52
CA GLU A 135 4.76 -14.93 5.83
C GLU A 135 4.50 -16.19 6.66
N GLU A 136 3.80 -16.04 7.79
CA GLU A 136 3.41 -17.15 8.67
C GLU A 136 2.49 -18.14 7.95
N ALA A 137 1.59 -17.65 7.10
CA ALA A 137 0.72 -18.50 6.30
C ALA A 137 1.44 -19.21 5.14
N GLY A 138 2.72 -18.91 4.90
CA GLY A 138 3.49 -19.51 3.81
C GLY A 138 2.91 -19.23 2.43
N PHE A 139 2.29 -18.05 2.22
CA PHE A 139 1.63 -17.72 0.96
C PHE A 139 2.58 -17.84 -0.23
N LYS A 140 2.18 -18.61 -1.25
CA LYS A 140 2.97 -18.83 -2.47
C LYS A 140 2.26 -18.25 -3.69
N ASP A 141 2.90 -17.26 -4.29
CA ASP A 141 2.52 -16.72 -5.58
C ASP A 141 3.68 -15.94 -6.20
N TYR A 142 4.06 -16.31 -7.43
CA TYR A 142 5.19 -15.69 -8.13
C TYR A 142 4.90 -14.27 -8.61
N GLY A 143 3.67 -13.77 -8.49
CA GLY A 143 3.26 -12.46 -8.96
C GLY A 143 3.24 -12.31 -10.48
N ALA A 144 3.03 -13.43 -11.18
CA ALA A 144 2.79 -13.42 -12.61
C ALA A 144 1.41 -12.81 -12.91
N VAL A 145 1.31 -12.08 -14.01
CA VAL A 145 0.05 -11.51 -14.51
C VAL A 145 -0.14 -12.04 -15.93
N GLY A 146 -1.06 -13.00 -16.07
CA GLY A 146 -1.31 -13.71 -17.31
C GLY A 146 -2.29 -13.00 -18.25
N GLU A 147 -3.05 -12.04 -17.74
CA GLU A 147 -4.01 -11.28 -18.54
C GLU A 147 -3.42 -9.98 -19.07
N SER A 148 -3.87 -9.58 -20.26
CA SER A 148 -3.75 -8.23 -20.77
C SER A 148 -5.05 -7.47 -20.53
N GLY A 149 -4.96 -6.17 -20.30
CA GLY A 149 -6.13 -5.33 -20.17
C GLY A 149 -6.33 -4.41 -21.37
N GLU A 150 -7.20 -3.42 -21.22
CA GLU A 150 -7.52 -2.43 -22.26
C GLU A 150 -6.60 -1.22 -22.15
N ALA A 151 -6.31 -0.59 -23.30
CA ALA A 151 -5.55 0.65 -23.32
C ALA A 151 -6.29 1.77 -22.56
N LEU A 152 -5.55 2.58 -21.82
CA LEU A 152 -6.08 3.74 -21.11
C LEU A 152 -6.07 4.97 -22.02
N GLU A 153 -7.20 5.66 -22.12
CA GLU A 153 -7.31 6.96 -22.80
C GLU A 153 -6.69 8.10 -21.97
N ALA A 154 -6.63 7.93 -20.64
CA ALA A 154 -6.05 8.87 -19.69
C ALA A 154 -5.41 8.13 -18.51
N GLN A 155 -4.40 8.74 -17.90
CA GLN A 155 -3.74 8.25 -16.69
C GLN A 155 -4.20 9.02 -15.45
N GLY A 156 -4.02 8.41 -14.27
CA GLY A 156 -4.31 9.04 -12.98
C GLY A 156 -5.81 9.19 -12.70
N GLY A 157 -6.14 10.20 -11.89
CA GLY A 157 -7.46 10.36 -11.27
C GLY A 157 -7.68 9.40 -10.11
N THR A 158 -8.80 9.55 -9.40
CA THR A 158 -9.08 8.73 -8.21
C THR A 158 -9.23 7.24 -8.59
N LEU A 159 -8.49 6.38 -7.89
CA LEU A 159 -8.63 4.94 -7.88
C LEU A 159 -9.40 4.49 -6.64
N LYS A 160 -10.65 4.07 -6.85
CA LYS A 160 -11.46 3.45 -5.80
C LYS A 160 -11.02 2.02 -5.58
N VAL A 161 -10.83 1.65 -4.32
CA VAL A 161 -10.51 0.29 -3.88
C VAL A 161 -11.62 -0.17 -2.93
N GLY A 162 -12.67 -0.75 -3.50
CA GLY A 162 -13.80 -1.31 -2.75
C GLY A 162 -13.57 -2.73 -2.27
N ARG A 163 -14.38 -3.19 -1.32
CA ARG A 163 -14.38 -4.58 -0.84
C ARG A 163 -15.71 -5.23 -1.16
N ALA A 164 -15.68 -6.38 -1.82
CA ALA A 164 -16.83 -7.26 -1.85
C ALA A 164 -16.88 -8.08 -0.56
N PRO A 165 -18.02 -8.14 0.16
CA PRO A 165 -18.19 -9.01 1.32
C PRO A 165 -17.81 -10.45 0.98
N ASN A 166 -16.97 -11.06 1.81
CA ASN A 166 -16.44 -12.42 1.62
C ASN A 166 -15.79 -12.64 0.25
N GLY A 167 -15.31 -11.57 -0.38
CA GLY A 167 -14.96 -11.53 -1.78
C GLY A 167 -13.71 -10.70 -2.10
N PRO A 168 -13.50 -10.42 -3.40
CA PRO A 168 -12.31 -9.71 -3.89
C PRO A 168 -12.27 -8.23 -3.50
N LEU A 169 -11.13 -7.61 -3.79
CA LEU A 169 -11.02 -6.16 -3.92
C LEU A 169 -11.59 -5.75 -5.28
N LEU A 170 -12.40 -4.69 -5.30
CA LEU A 170 -13.01 -4.14 -6.51
C LEU A 170 -12.35 -2.80 -6.83
N LEU A 171 -11.46 -2.80 -7.83
CA LEU A 171 -10.78 -1.60 -8.27
C LEU A 171 -11.58 -0.90 -9.37
N SER A 172 -11.72 0.42 -9.28
CA SER A 172 -12.38 1.25 -10.29
C SER A 172 -11.69 2.61 -10.42
N GLY A 173 -11.24 2.95 -11.62
CA GLY A 173 -10.39 4.12 -11.93
C GLY A 173 -9.34 3.72 -12.96
N ASN A 174 -8.53 4.65 -13.50
CA ASN A 174 -7.50 4.30 -14.47
C ASN A 174 -6.27 3.76 -13.75
N PHE A 175 -5.86 2.50 -13.98
CA PHE A 175 -4.65 1.96 -13.34
C PHE A 175 -3.92 0.92 -14.19
N THR A 176 -2.66 0.70 -13.81
CA THR A 176 -1.77 -0.29 -14.40
C THR A 176 -1.36 -1.31 -13.35
N ILE A 177 -1.43 -2.60 -13.69
CA ILE A 177 -0.86 -3.67 -12.85
C ILE A 177 0.56 -3.97 -13.34
N VAL A 178 1.49 -3.95 -12.40
CA VAL A 178 2.90 -4.30 -12.60
C VAL A 178 3.14 -5.66 -11.96
N ALA A 179 3.57 -6.63 -12.76
CA ALA A 179 3.89 -7.97 -12.27
C ALA A 179 5.16 -7.93 -11.38
N ALA A 180 5.41 -9.00 -10.62
CA ALA A 180 6.59 -9.10 -9.76
C ALA A 180 7.93 -8.97 -10.52
N SER A 181 7.93 -9.24 -11.84
CA SER A 181 9.09 -9.03 -12.71
C SER A 181 9.38 -7.56 -13.03
N GLY A 182 8.52 -6.62 -12.62
CA GLY A 182 8.57 -5.20 -13.00
C GLY A 182 7.88 -4.89 -14.34
N ARG A 183 7.38 -5.90 -15.06
CA ARG A 183 6.66 -5.68 -16.33
C ARG A 183 5.28 -5.07 -16.07
N LYS A 184 5.00 -3.90 -16.67
CA LYS A 184 3.64 -3.39 -16.84
C LYS A 184 2.85 -4.40 -17.67
N SER A 185 1.97 -5.16 -17.02
CA SER A 185 1.39 -6.38 -17.60
C SER A 185 -0.08 -6.25 -17.95
N TRP A 186 -0.80 -5.33 -17.30
CA TRP A 186 -2.22 -5.09 -17.53
C TRP A 186 -2.54 -3.62 -17.30
N THR A 187 -3.47 -3.06 -18.08
CA THR A 187 -3.99 -1.70 -17.93
C THR A 187 -5.51 -1.73 -18.03
N GLY A 188 -6.21 -0.83 -17.37
CA GLY A 188 -7.66 -0.77 -17.52
C GLY A 188 -8.35 0.04 -16.44
N LYS A 189 -9.69 0.04 -16.52
CA LYS A 189 -10.53 0.89 -15.68
C LYS A 189 -11.15 0.16 -14.49
N LYS A 190 -11.25 -1.17 -14.56
CA LYS A 190 -11.89 -2.03 -13.55
C LYS A 190 -11.23 -3.40 -13.48
N ALA A 191 -11.01 -3.90 -12.27
CA ALA A 191 -10.65 -5.30 -12.05
C ALA A 191 -11.12 -5.79 -10.68
N ALA A 192 -11.41 -7.08 -10.57
CA ALA A 192 -11.61 -7.76 -9.31
C ALA A 192 -10.32 -8.49 -8.92
N LEU A 193 -9.64 -8.04 -7.87
CA LEU A 193 -8.37 -8.62 -7.42
C LEU A 193 -8.58 -9.60 -6.26
N CYS A 194 -7.92 -10.74 -6.32
CA CYS A 194 -8.01 -11.79 -5.31
C CYS A 194 -7.55 -11.28 -3.94
N ARG A 195 -8.45 -11.34 -2.97
CA ARG A 195 -8.20 -11.02 -1.56
C ARG A 195 -8.08 -12.27 -0.68
N CYS A 196 -8.55 -13.42 -1.16
CA CYS A 196 -8.66 -14.66 -0.38
C CYS A 196 -7.44 -15.59 -0.46
N GLY A 197 -6.49 -15.34 -1.38
CA GLY A 197 -5.31 -16.19 -1.60
C GLY A 197 -5.55 -17.48 -2.41
N GLN A 198 -6.79 -17.82 -2.76
CA GLN A 198 -7.13 -19.12 -3.37
C GLN A 198 -7.37 -19.10 -4.88
N SER A 199 -7.35 -17.93 -5.51
CA SER A 199 -7.51 -17.83 -6.98
C SER A 199 -6.41 -18.61 -7.71
N LYS A 200 -6.75 -19.30 -8.78
CA LYS A 200 -5.79 -19.92 -9.72
C LYS A 200 -5.32 -18.95 -10.79
N ASN A 201 -5.97 -17.80 -10.90
CA ASN A 201 -5.68 -16.74 -11.86
C ASN A 201 -5.24 -15.45 -11.16
N LYS A 202 -4.35 -15.56 -10.17
CA LYS A 202 -3.83 -14.39 -9.44
C LYS A 202 -3.12 -13.44 -10.42
N PRO A 203 -3.19 -12.11 -10.20
CA PRO A 203 -3.79 -11.43 -9.05
C PRO A 203 -5.31 -11.27 -9.13
N PHE A 204 -5.97 -11.75 -10.20
CA PHE A 204 -7.39 -11.60 -10.42
C PHE A 204 -8.22 -12.60 -9.60
N CYS A 205 -9.48 -12.24 -9.36
CA CYS A 205 -10.45 -13.12 -8.74
C CYS A 205 -11.14 -14.00 -9.77
N ASP A 206 -11.13 -15.31 -9.54
CA ASP A 206 -11.81 -16.34 -10.33
C ASP A 206 -13.03 -16.95 -9.62
N GLY A 207 -13.42 -16.41 -8.46
CA GLY A 207 -14.53 -16.91 -7.66
C GLY A 207 -14.16 -17.95 -6.61
N ALA A 208 -12.89 -18.39 -6.52
CA ALA A 208 -12.45 -19.42 -5.57
C ALA A 208 -12.74 -19.09 -4.09
N HIS A 209 -12.93 -17.81 -3.74
CA HIS A 209 -13.29 -17.38 -2.39
C HIS A 209 -14.56 -18.04 -1.84
N LYS A 210 -15.54 -18.37 -2.72
CA LYS A 210 -16.79 -19.03 -2.31
C LYS A 210 -16.53 -20.45 -1.81
N ALA A 211 -15.83 -21.24 -2.61
CA ALA A 211 -15.48 -22.63 -2.27
C ALA A 211 -14.50 -22.69 -1.09
N ALA A 212 -13.61 -21.70 -0.96
CA ALA A 212 -12.68 -21.58 0.15
C ALA A 212 -13.33 -21.13 1.46
N GLY A 213 -14.61 -20.75 1.46
CA GLY A 213 -15.29 -20.22 2.65
C GLY A 213 -14.62 -18.95 3.18
N PHE A 214 -14.10 -18.09 2.29
CA PHE A 214 -13.39 -16.89 2.71
C PHE A 214 -14.32 -15.95 3.49
N GLN A 215 -13.90 -15.57 4.70
CA GLN A 215 -14.65 -14.65 5.55
C GLN A 215 -13.86 -13.36 5.76
N ALA A 216 -14.42 -12.27 5.26
CA ALA A 216 -13.89 -10.92 5.44
C ALA A 216 -14.93 -9.89 5.00
N ASP A 217 -15.09 -8.82 5.78
CA ASP A 217 -15.85 -7.64 5.38
C ASP A 217 -15.04 -6.83 4.34
#